data_AF-A0A1U7MRZ1-F1
#
_entry.id   AF-A0A1U7MRZ1-F1
#
_cell.length_a   1.000
_cell.length_b   1.000
_cell.length_c   1.000
_cell.angle_alpha   90.00
_cell.angle_beta   90.00
_cell.angle_gamma   90.00
#
_symmetry.space_group_name_H-M   'P 1'
#
loop_
_entity.id
_entity.type
_entity.pdbx_description
1 polymer ?
#
loop_
_entity_poly.entity_id
_entity_poly.type
_entity_poly.pdbx_seq_one_letter_code
_entity_poly.pdbx_strand_id
1 'polypeptide(L)'
;MAVHGAEEIQSHLQEVRARRAQMRESLTAVLDALAVPLGRPDVWRERARTALAELASDFADHVDMAERPDGMFGVLLEDYPRLTGPVETLLGEHAALSEDLSAALATLDRDGPVDDLPALREELTALVGRFVRHRQRGSDLLWEAYAVDIGGQG
;
A
#
# COMPACT_ATOMS: atom_id res chain seq x y z
N MET A 1 -33.16 -5.63 -14.93
CA MET A 1 -32.47 -6.08 -13.70
C MET A 1 -30.93 -6.18 -13.84
N ALA A 2 -30.33 -5.78 -14.98
CA ALA A 2 -28.87 -5.82 -15.19
C ALA A 2 -28.14 -4.48 -15.00
N VAL A 3 -28.88 -3.37 -14.78
CA VAL A 3 -28.30 -2.01 -14.69
C VAL A 3 -27.66 -1.75 -13.31
N HIS A 4 -28.16 -2.41 -12.25
CA HIS A 4 -27.70 -2.16 -10.88
C HIS A 4 -26.27 -2.65 -10.61
N GLY A 5 -25.91 -3.85 -11.10
CA GLY A 5 -24.58 -4.41 -10.91
C GLY A 5 -23.47 -3.68 -11.67
N ALA A 6 -23.76 -3.09 -12.83
CA ALA A 6 -22.78 -2.31 -13.59
C ALA A 6 -22.46 -0.95 -12.94
N GLU A 7 -23.46 -0.30 -12.31
CA GLU A 7 -23.27 0.93 -11.55
C GLU A 7 -22.50 0.68 -10.24
N GLU A 8 -22.76 -0.43 -9.55
CA GLU A 8 -22.00 -0.87 -8.37
C GLU A 8 -20.53 -1.15 -8.70
N ILE A 9 -20.26 -1.90 -9.78
CA ILE A 9 -18.89 -2.17 -10.26
C ILE A 9 -18.18 -0.86 -10.62
N GLN A 10 -18.86 0.07 -11.30
CA GLN A 10 -18.25 1.35 -11.68
C GLN A 10 -17.97 2.24 -10.47
N SER A 11 -18.84 2.24 -9.46
CA SER A 11 -18.62 2.94 -8.19
C SER A 11 -17.42 2.35 -7.44
N HIS A 12 -17.34 1.02 -7.34
CA HIS A 12 -16.23 0.31 -6.72
C HIS A 12 -14.90 0.60 -7.44
N LEU A 13 -14.89 0.60 -8.78
CA LEU A 13 -13.71 0.94 -9.57
C LEU A 13 -13.26 2.40 -9.38
N GLN A 14 -14.18 3.35 -9.17
CA GLN A 14 -13.82 4.74 -8.88
C GLN A 14 -13.21 4.90 -7.49
N GLU A 15 -13.75 4.19 -6.50
CA GLU A 15 -13.21 4.13 -5.14
C GLU A 15 -11.78 3.55 -5.14
N VAL A 16 -11.57 2.44 -5.85
CA VAL A 16 -10.25 1.84 -6.04
C VAL A 16 -9.27 2.81 -6.75
N ARG A 17 -9.72 3.57 -7.75
CA ARG A 17 -8.89 4.56 -8.45
C ARG A 17 -8.50 5.73 -7.57
N ALA A 18 -9.45 6.31 -6.83
CA ALA A 18 -9.19 7.40 -5.90
C ALA A 18 -8.18 6.97 -4.82
N ARG A 19 -8.32 5.76 -4.29
CA ARG A 19 -7.42 5.23 -3.27
C ARG A 19 -6.02 4.91 -3.81
N ARG A 20 -5.93 4.42 -5.05
CA ARG A 20 -4.64 4.23 -5.74
C ARG A 20 -3.88 5.54 -5.93
N ALA A 21 -4.59 6.66 -6.11
CA ALA A 21 -3.99 7.98 -6.13
C ALA A 21 -3.49 8.40 -4.74
N GLN A 22 -4.31 8.22 -3.69
CA GLN A 22 -3.95 8.54 -2.30
C GLN A 22 -2.67 7.84 -1.83
N MET A 23 -2.55 6.52 -2.01
CA MET A 23 -1.31 5.82 -1.60
C MET A 23 -0.08 6.24 -2.40
N ARG A 24 -0.26 6.65 -3.67
CA ARG A 24 0.84 7.19 -4.48
C ARG A 24 1.29 8.56 -3.95
N GLU A 25 0.35 9.39 -3.50
CA GLU A 25 0.65 10.70 -2.92
C GLU A 25 1.46 10.54 -1.63
N SER A 26 1.04 9.66 -0.72
CA SER A 26 1.77 9.42 0.54
C SER A 26 3.15 8.80 0.34
N LEU A 27 3.31 7.90 -0.64
CA LEU A 27 4.65 7.41 -1.02
C LEU A 27 5.54 8.52 -1.60
N THR A 28 4.96 9.47 -2.33
CA THR A 28 5.69 10.63 -2.87
C THR A 28 6.12 11.55 -1.72
N ALA A 29 5.22 11.82 -0.76
CA ALA A 29 5.52 12.62 0.42
C ALA A 29 6.67 12.04 1.25
N VAL A 30 6.72 10.70 1.40
CA VAL A 30 7.85 10.04 2.07
C VAL A 30 9.15 10.27 1.31
N LEU A 31 9.18 10.06 -0.02
CA LEU A 31 10.38 10.30 -0.82
C LEU A 31 10.87 11.76 -0.73
N ASP A 32 9.95 12.73 -0.77
CA ASP A 32 10.26 14.15 -0.63
C ASP A 32 10.84 14.46 0.76
N ALA A 33 10.29 13.85 1.81
CA ALA A 33 10.82 13.97 3.17
C ALA A 33 12.24 13.37 3.29
N LEU A 34 12.48 12.21 2.68
CA LEU A 34 13.78 11.54 2.69
C LEU A 34 14.85 12.33 1.92
N ALA A 35 14.46 13.09 0.89
CA ALA A 35 15.34 13.92 0.08
C ALA A 35 15.87 15.17 0.82
N VAL A 36 15.29 15.56 1.96
CA VAL A 36 15.74 16.71 2.76
C VAL A 36 17.20 16.51 3.22
N PRO A 37 18.07 17.53 3.23
CA PRO A 37 19.46 17.36 3.66
C PRO A 37 19.62 16.89 5.12
N LEU A 38 20.53 15.92 5.37
CA LEU A 38 20.83 15.42 6.73
C LEU A 38 21.57 16.43 7.63
N GLY A 39 22.07 17.54 7.08
CA GLY A 39 22.70 18.60 7.87
C GLY A 39 21.75 19.29 8.88
N ARG A 40 20.46 18.92 8.88
CA ARG A 40 19.43 19.37 9.82
C ARG A 40 18.69 18.14 10.37
N PRO A 41 19.31 17.36 11.27
CA PRO A 41 18.82 16.04 11.67
C PRO A 41 17.40 16.07 12.28
N ASP A 42 17.10 17.04 13.15
CA ASP A 42 15.76 17.15 13.77
C ASP A 42 14.68 17.46 12.74
N VAL A 43 14.98 18.33 11.76
CA VAL A 43 14.04 18.70 10.68
C VAL A 43 13.83 17.51 9.74
N TRP A 44 14.89 16.79 9.40
CA TRP A 44 14.79 15.60 8.58
C TRP A 44 13.96 14.52 9.27
N ARG A 45 14.24 14.27 10.56
CA ARG A 45 13.55 13.28 11.38
C ARG A 45 12.06 13.59 11.50
N GLU A 46 11.69 14.83 11.82
CA GLU A 46 10.29 15.21 11.94
C GLU A 46 9.54 15.03 10.61
N ARG A 47 10.13 15.46 9.49
CA ARG A 47 9.50 15.30 8.17
C ARG A 47 9.33 13.84 7.78
N ALA A 48 10.36 13.02 7.99
CA ALA A 48 10.28 11.59 7.72
C ALA A 48 9.19 10.91 8.57
N ARG A 49 9.11 11.28 9.86
CA ARG A 49 8.09 10.79 10.79
C ARG A 49 6.69 11.19 10.35
N THR A 50 6.44 12.46 10.04
CA THR A 50 5.12 12.93 9.58
C THR A 50 4.68 12.19 8.33
N ALA A 51 5.53 12.11 7.31
CA ALA A 51 5.18 11.45 6.05
C ALA A 51 4.96 9.94 6.22
N LEU A 52 5.73 9.27 7.08
CA LEU A 52 5.51 7.85 7.37
C LEU A 52 4.23 7.60 8.18
N ALA A 53 3.85 8.52 9.07
CA ALA A 53 2.60 8.42 9.81
C ALA A 53 1.39 8.56 8.88
N GLU A 54 1.45 9.47 7.91
CA GLU A 54 0.44 9.61 6.84
C GLU A 54 0.37 8.35 5.98
N LEU A 55 1.52 7.82 5.52
CA LEU A 55 1.58 6.56 4.79
C LEU A 55 1.00 5.38 5.59
N ALA A 56 1.28 5.31 6.90
CA ALA A 56 0.75 4.26 7.76
C ALA A 56 -0.76 4.34 7.92
N SER A 57 -1.31 5.54 8.11
CA SER A 57 -2.77 5.74 8.13
C SER A 57 -3.39 5.34 6.80
N ASP A 58 -2.81 5.78 5.68
CA ASP A 58 -3.34 5.48 4.36
C ASP A 58 -3.28 4.00 4.01
N PHE A 59 -2.24 3.31 4.49
CA PHE A 59 -2.06 1.88 4.30
C PHE A 59 -3.01 1.07 5.16
N ALA A 60 -3.26 1.46 6.41
CA ALA A 60 -4.22 0.77 7.27
C ALA A 60 -5.62 0.74 6.66
N ASP A 61 -6.09 1.89 6.16
CA ASP A 61 -7.35 1.97 5.41
C ASP A 61 -7.36 1.11 4.13
N HIS A 62 -6.21 1.03 3.43
CA HIS A 62 -6.07 0.19 2.24
C HIS A 62 -6.21 -1.30 2.58
N VAL A 63 -5.55 -1.74 3.66
CA VAL A 63 -5.61 -3.11 4.17
C VAL A 63 -7.04 -3.44 4.61
N ASP A 64 -7.67 -2.58 5.42
CA ASP A 64 -9.06 -2.77 5.87
C ASP A 64 -10.03 -2.96 4.70
N MET A 65 -9.91 -2.14 3.66
CA MET A 65 -10.77 -2.24 2.48
C MET A 65 -10.54 -3.52 1.68
N ALA A 66 -9.28 -3.94 1.54
CA ALA A 66 -8.95 -5.15 0.79
C ALA A 66 -9.36 -6.42 1.52
N GLU A 67 -9.17 -6.45 2.85
CA GLU A 67 -9.23 -7.66 3.67
C GLU A 67 -10.51 -7.83 4.49
N ARG A 68 -11.35 -6.81 4.63
CA ARG A 68 -12.63 -6.96 5.32
C ARG A 68 -13.45 -8.12 4.71
N PRO A 69 -14.39 -8.74 5.46
CA PRO A 69 -15.13 -9.92 4.99
C PRO A 69 -15.85 -9.73 3.65
N ASP A 70 -16.40 -8.53 3.40
CA ASP A 70 -17.03 -8.09 2.15
C ASP A 70 -16.07 -7.30 1.24
N GLY A 71 -14.77 -7.42 1.52
CA GLY A 71 -13.70 -6.70 0.86
C GLY A 71 -13.30 -7.37 -0.45
N MET A 72 -12.42 -6.68 -1.18
CA MET A 72 -12.01 -7.09 -2.51
C MET A 72 -11.43 -8.51 -2.54
N PHE A 73 -10.65 -8.91 -1.53
CA PHE A 73 -10.08 -10.26 -1.48
C PHE A 73 -11.13 -11.33 -1.23
N GLY A 74 -12.16 -11.05 -0.43
CA GLY A 74 -13.30 -11.96 -0.24
C GLY A 74 -14.00 -12.26 -1.56
N VAL A 75 -14.35 -11.21 -2.31
CA VAL A 75 -14.97 -11.32 -3.63
C VAL A 75 -14.09 -12.12 -4.60
N LEU A 76 -12.79 -11.81 -4.67
CA LEU A 76 -11.86 -12.52 -5.57
C LEU A 76 -11.72 -14.01 -5.22
N LEU A 77 -11.73 -14.37 -3.94
CA LEU A 77 -11.62 -15.76 -3.51
C LEU A 77 -12.90 -16.56 -3.80
N GLU A 78 -14.07 -15.91 -3.72
CA GLU A 78 -15.36 -16.51 -4.07
C GLU A 78 -15.50 -16.73 -5.58
N ASP A 79 -15.24 -15.69 -6.38
CA ASP A 79 -15.49 -15.71 -7.83
C ASP A 79 -14.35 -16.35 -8.63
N TYR A 80 -13.12 -16.29 -8.12
CA TYR A 80 -11.92 -16.70 -8.84
C TYR A 80 -10.96 -17.57 -7.99
N PRO A 81 -11.31 -18.84 -7.68
CA PRO A 81 -10.51 -19.73 -6.82
C PRO A 81 -9.06 -19.97 -7.27
N ARG A 82 -8.73 -19.71 -8.54
CA ARG A 82 -7.35 -19.76 -9.06
C ARG A 82 -6.43 -18.69 -8.45
N LEU A 83 -7.02 -17.60 -7.93
CA LEU A 83 -6.31 -16.45 -7.38
C LEU A 83 -5.98 -16.60 -5.89
N THR A 84 -6.30 -17.73 -5.25
CA THR A 84 -6.02 -17.96 -3.82
C THR A 84 -4.56 -17.73 -3.45
N GLY A 85 -3.62 -18.34 -4.17
CA GLY A 85 -2.18 -18.17 -3.88
C GLY A 85 -1.70 -16.72 -4.03
N PRO A 86 -2.03 -16.02 -5.14
CA PRO A 86 -1.77 -14.59 -5.28
C PRO A 86 -2.38 -13.73 -4.16
N VAL A 87 -3.62 -13.99 -3.74
CA VAL A 87 -4.27 -13.27 -2.63
C VAL A 87 -3.56 -13.52 -1.31
N GLU A 88 -3.23 -14.78 -0.98
CA GLU A 88 -2.47 -15.14 0.23
C GLU A 88 -1.10 -14.45 0.27
N THR A 89 -0.46 -14.29 -0.89
CA THR A 89 0.80 -13.54 -1.00
C THR A 89 0.61 -12.07 -0.63
N LEU A 90 -0.45 -11.41 -1.13
CA LEU A 90 -0.71 -10.01 -0.81
C LEU A 90 -1.10 -9.81 0.67
N LEU A 91 -1.85 -10.73 1.26
CA LEU A 91 -2.15 -10.74 2.70
C LEU A 91 -0.85 -10.78 3.54
N GLY A 92 0.07 -11.67 3.17
CA GLY A 92 1.40 -11.74 3.81
C GLY A 92 2.21 -10.46 3.63
N GLU A 93 2.14 -9.84 2.46
CA GLU A 93 2.79 -8.55 2.21
C GLU A 93 2.17 -7.41 3.04
N HIS A 94 0.84 -7.37 3.21
CA HIS A 94 0.17 -6.38 4.05
C HIS A 94 0.63 -6.44 5.49
N ALA A 95 0.67 -7.66 6.06
CA ALA A 95 1.15 -7.86 7.42
C ALA A 95 2.61 -7.41 7.58
N ALA A 96 3.50 -7.84 6.67
CA ALA A 96 4.91 -7.49 6.73
C ALA A 96 5.14 -5.97 6.59
N LEU A 97 4.52 -5.33 5.60
CA LEU A 97 4.66 -3.88 5.38
C LEU A 97 4.11 -3.05 6.55
N SER A 98 3.05 -3.52 7.20
CA SER A 98 2.49 -2.87 8.39
C SER A 98 3.46 -2.95 9.58
N GLU A 99 4.10 -4.11 9.77
CA GLU A 99 5.13 -4.29 10.78
C GLU A 99 6.36 -3.40 10.51
N ASP A 100 6.84 -3.35 9.27
CA ASP A 100 7.97 -2.51 8.88
C ASP A 100 7.70 -1.02 9.09
N LEU A 101 6.48 -0.55 8.75
CA LEU A 101 6.07 0.83 9.01
C LEU A 101 6.05 1.14 10.51
N SER A 102 5.50 0.23 11.31
CA SER A 102 5.46 0.37 12.76
C SER A 102 6.87 0.44 13.36
N ALA A 103 7.78 -0.43 12.91
CA ALA A 103 9.17 -0.43 13.34
C ALA A 103 9.94 0.85 12.93
N ALA A 104 9.69 1.34 11.71
CA ALA A 104 10.24 2.59 11.22
C ALA A 104 9.78 3.79 12.06
N LEU A 105 8.47 3.88 12.34
CA LEU A 105 7.90 4.93 13.19
C LEU A 105 8.45 4.84 14.62
N ALA A 106 8.50 3.66 15.22
CA ALA A 106 9.09 3.47 16.54
C ALA A 106 10.56 3.91 16.60
N THR A 107 11.32 3.71 15.52
CA THR A 107 12.70 4.20 15.40
C THR A 107 12.76 5.72 15.35
N LEU A 108 11.85 6.35 14.62
CA LEU A 108 11.73 7.81 14.51
C LEU A 108 11.08 8.47 15.73
N ASP A 109 10.44 7.72 16.62
CA ASP A 109 9.83 8.21 17.87
C ASP A 109 10.78 8.09 19.08
N ARG A 110 11.85 7.28 19.00
CA ARG A 110 12.82 7.08 20.10
C ARG A 110 13.55 8.37 20.49
N ASP A 111 13.50 8.75 21.76
CA ASP A 111 14.26 9.92 22.26
C ASP A 111 15.77 9.80 21.98
N GLY A 112 16.39 10.95 21.71
CA GLY A 112 17.83 11.06 21.44
C GLY A 112 18.21 11.05 19.96
N PRO A 113 19.51 11.16 19.65
CA PRO A 113 19.99 11.16 18.27
C PRO A 113 19.77 9.80 17.61
N VAL A 114 19.51 9.81 16.30
CA VAL A 114 19.60 8.60 15.47
C VAL A 114 21.07 8.38 15.13
N ASP A 115 21.60 7.22 15.50
CA ASP A 115 23.04 6.92 15.39
C ASP A 115 23.56 7.00 13.95
N ASP A 116 22.81 6.47 12.99
CA ASP A 116 23.17 6.45 11.55
C ASP A 116 21.98 6.90 10.68
N LEU A 117 21.83 8.22 10.53
CA LEU A 117 20.81 8.81 9.68
C LEU A 117 20.93 8.43 8.19
N PRO A 118 22.14 8.37 7.58
CA PRO A 118 22.29 7.82 6.23
C PRO A 118 21.77 6.40 6.08
N ALA A 119 22.10 5.49 7.00
CA ALA A 119 21.60 4.12 6.95
C ALA A 119 20.07 4.06 7.11
N LEU A 120 19.51 4.79 8.07
CA LEU A 120 18.06 4.86 8.25
C LEU A 120 17.36 5.38 6.98
N ARG A 121 17.92 6.40 6.31
CA ARG A 121 17.37 6.88 5.04
C ARG A 121 17.33 5.79 3.97
N GLU A 122 18.39 5.00 3.85
CA GLU A 122 18.47 3.91 2.87
C GLU A 122 17.42 2.84 3.18
N GLU A 123 17.28 2.46 4.45
CA GLU A 123 16.26 1.51 4.92
C GLU A 123 14.83 2.00 4.58
N LEU A 124 14.53 3.27 4.86
CA LEU A 124 13.23 3.86 4.53
C LEU A 124 12.99 3.96 3.02
N THR A 125 14.04 4.22 2.24
CA THR A 125 13.97 4.23 0.77
C THR A 125 13.68 2.82 0.23
N ALA A 126 14.33 1.81 0.78
CA ALA A 126 14.08 0.41 0.44
C ALA A 126 12.65 -0.02 0.80
N LEU A 127 12.13 0.44 1.95
CA LEU A 127 10.73 0.22 2.36
C LEU A 127 9.75 0.81 1.34
N VAL A 128 9.94 2.06 0.90
CA VAL A 128 9.13 2.67 -0.19
C VAL A 128 9.16 1.80 -1.45
N GLY A 129 10.34 1.27 -1.81
CA GLY A 129 10.48 0.35 -2.94
C GLY A 129 9.64 -0.93 -2.80
N ARG A 130 9.46 -1.44 -1.57
CA ARG A 130 8.59 -2.60 -1.30
C ARG A 130 7.11 -2.26 -1.49
N PHE A 131 6.66 -1.09 -1.02
CA PHE A 131 5.31 -0.59 -1.28
C PHE A 131 5.00 -0.46 -2.78
N VAL A 132 5.95 0.06 -3.55
CA VAL A 132 5.79 0.16 -5.02
C VAL A 132 5.59 -1.22 -5.64
N ARG A 133 6.39 -2.22 -5.27
CA ARG A 133 6.27 -3.60 -5.78
C ARG A 133 4.95 -4.26 -5.33
N HIS A 134 4.55 -4.05 -4.09
CA HIS A 134 3.27 -4.54 -3.58
C HIS A 134 2.09 -4.01 -4.43
N ARG A 135 2.08 -2.71 -4.72
CA ARG A 135 1.04 -2.09 -5.58
C ARG A 135 1.05 -2.61 -7.01
N GLN A 136 2.22 -2.93 -7.55
CA GLN A 136 2.33 -3.55 -8.88
C GLN A 136 1.63 -4.92 -8.87
N ARG A 137 1.94 -5.78 -7.88
CA ARG A 137 1.30 -7.10 -7.74
C ARG A 137 -0.21 -7.00 -7.53
N GLY A 138 -0.67 -6.05 -6.72
CA GLY A 138 -2.12 -5.79 -6.56
C GLY A 138 -2.79 -5.34 -7.86
N SER A 139 -2.07 -4.64 -8.74
CA SER A 139 -2.58 -4.26 -10.06
C SER A 139 -2.61 -5.45 -11.02
N ASP A 140 -1.58 -6.29 -10.99
CA ASP A 140 -1.49 -7.52 -11.78
C ASP A 140 -2.59 -8.52 -11.39
N LEU A 141 -2.88 -8.65 -10.09
CA LEU A 141 -3.97 -9.49 -9.57
C LEU A 141 -5.33 -9.06 -10.15
N LEU A 142 -5.62 -7.76 -10.13
CA LEU A 142 -6.88 -7.25 -10.68
C LEU A 142 -6.96 -7.40 -12.19
N TRP A 143 -5.83 -7.28 -12.89
CA TRP A 143 -5.78 -7.61 -14.30
C TRP A 143 -6.08 -9.08 -14.55
N GLU A 144 -5.51 -10.01 -13.77
CA GLU A 144 -5.75 -11.45 -13.90
C GLU A 144 -7.21 -11.84 -13.60
N ALA A 145 -7.86 -11.15 -12.66
CA ALA A 145 -9.27 -11.33 -12.36
C ALA A 145 -10.16 -10.95 -13.56
N TYR A 146 -9.98 -9.74 -14.10
CA TYR A 146 -10.91 -9.16 -15.08
C TYR A 146 -10.53 -9.35 -16.54
N ALA A 147 -9.25 -9.48 -16.89
CA ALA A 147 -8.83 -9.63 -18.28
C ALA A 147 -8.97 -11.07 -18.79
N VAL A 148 -8.83 -12.07 -17.91
CA VAL A 148 -9.00 -13.49 -18.27
C VAL A 148 -10.47 -13.83 -18.53
N ASP A 149 -11.39 -13.16 -17.84
CA ASP A 149 -12.85 -13.34 -18.04
C ASP A 149 -13.33 -12.81 -19.40
N ILE A 150 -12.61 -11.85 -19.99
CA ILE A 150 -12.91 -11.31 -21.34
C ILE A 150 -12.39 -12.24 -22.46
N GLY A 151 -11.39 -13.08 -22.18
CA GLY A 151 -10.74 -13.95 -23.17
C GLY A 151 -11.33 -15.36 -23.29
N GLY A 152 -12.25 -15.77 -22.39
CA GLY A 152 -12.76 -17.13 -22.28
C GLY A 152 -14.04 -17.44 -23.08
N GLN A 153 -14.56 -16.50 -23.86
CA GLN A 153 -15.76 -16.69 -24.69
C GLN A 153 -15.33 -17.33 -26.04
N GLY A 154 -14.89 -18.58 -26.02
CA GLY A 154 -14.53 -19.39 -27.18
C GLY A 154 -15.47 -20.56 -27.37
#